data_AF-A0A7J6VCC7-F1
#
_entry.id   AF-A0A7J6VCC7-F1
#
_cell.length_a   1.000
_cell.length_b   1.000
_cell.length_c   1.000
_cell.angle_alpha   90.00
_cell.angle_beta   90.00
_cell.angle_gamma   90.00
#
_symmetry.space_group_name_H-M   'P 1'
#
loop_
_entity.id
_entity.type
_entity.pdbx_description
1 polymer ?
#
loop_
_entity_poly.entity_id
_entity_poly.type
_entity_poly.pdbx_seq_one_letter_code
_entity_poly.pdbx_strand_id
1 'polypeptide(L)'
;MTHFFSFRNDKGIGCAGRIAIQSLCAPQCGFSDTDWDMLSFIRLLKCLLRSSNAVAVITFPASLLSPSVSKRWQHMADTLLSVRAIPDEDKDLANLLTGYQDMLGLIHVRKVAQINTQ
;
A
#
# COMPACT_ATOMS: atom_id res chain seq x y z
N MET A 1 27.54 -9.01 -6.15
CA MET A 1 27.43 -9.84 -4.95
C MET A 1 26.05 -9.63 -4.33
N THR A 2 25.03 -10.26 -4.93
CA THR A 2 23.63 -10.16 -4.50
C THR A 2 23.37 -11.23 -3.45
N HIS A 3 23.42 -10.84 -2.17
CA HIS A 3 22.90 -11.68 -1.09
C HIS A 3 21.38 -11.77 -1.25
N PHE A 4 20.92 -12.84 -1.89
CA PHE A 4 19.54 -13.32 -1.75
C PHE A 4 19.35 -13.66 -0.27
N PHE A 5 18.58 -12.83 0.46
CA PHE A 5 18.12 -13.19 1.80
C PHE A 5 17.22 -14.43 1.68
N SER A 6 17.80 -15.60 1.86
CA SER A 6 17.09 -16.88 1.97
C SER A 6 16.50 -16.98 3.38
N PHE A 7 15.23 -16.63 3.54
CA PHE A 7 14.46 -17.06 4.70
C PHE A 7 13.91 -18.48 4.45
N ARG A 8 14.80 -19.47 4.49
CA ARG A 8 14.42 -20.86 4.78
C ARG A 8 14.96 -21.21 6.14
N ASN A 9 14.18 -20.93 7.19
CA ASN A 9 14.39 -21.57 8.48
C ASN A 9 13.35 -22.69 8.62
N ASP A 10 13.81 -23.89 8.27
CA ASP A 10 13.06 -25.12 8.29
C ASP A 10 13.16 -25.72 9.70
N LYS A 11 12.20 -25.37 10.56
CA LYS A 11 11.71 -26.17 11.72
C LYS A 11 10.77 -25.33 12.59
N GLY A 12 9.49 -25.66 12.53
CA GLY A 12 8.43 -25.11 13.37
C GLY A 12 7.48 -24.22 12.56
N ILE A 13 6.27 -24.73 12.30
CA ILE A 13 5.06 -24.03 11.79
C ILE A 13 5.42 -22.70 11.10
N GLY A 14 5.70 -22.75 9.79
CA GLY A 14 6.25 -21.63 9.03
C GLY A 14 5.53 -20.31 9.30
N CYS A 15 6.14 -19.46 10.13
CA CYS A 15 5.55 -18.22 10.58
C CYS A 15 5.35 -17.30 9.37
N ALA A 16 4.09 -16.93 9.10
CA ALA A 16 3.78 -15.98 8.04
C ALA A 16 4.29 -14.59 8.43
N GLY A 17 5.27 -14.06 7.69
CA GLY A 17 5.81 -12.73 7.91
C GLY A 17 4.79 -11.64 7.58
N ARG A 18 4.65 -10.63 8.43
CA ARG A 18 3.80 -9.46 8.17
C ARG A 18 4.63 -8.20 8.26
N ILE A 19 4.70 -7.46 7.18
CA ILE A 19 5.47 -6.22 7.08
C ILE A 19 4.47 -5.07 6.95
N ALA A 20 4.57 -4.08 7.85
CA ALA A 20 3.78 -2.86 7.77
C ALA A 20 4.72 -1.66 7.65
N ILE A 21 4.66 -0.95 6.53
CA ILE A 21 5.41 0.27 6.30
C ILE A 21 4.42 1.43 6.33
N GLN A 22 4.57 2.27 7.35
CA GLN A 22 3.70 3.42 7.54
C GLN A 22 4.31 4.69 6.96
N SER A 23 3.49 5.49 6.29
CA SER A 23 3.87 6.83 5.83
C SER A 23 5.14 6.85 4.96
N LEU A 24 5.23 5.93 4.00
CA LEU A 24 6.29 5.93 3.00
C LEU A 24 6.27 7.27 2.23
N CYS A 25 7.43 7.88 2.03
CA CYS A 25 7.61 9.22 1.45
C CYS A 25 7.13 10.41 2.30
N ALA A 26 6.85 10.23 3.59
CA ALA A 26 6.59 11.39 4.46
C ALA A 26 7.85 12.29 4.52
N PRO A 27 7.71 13.62 4.64
CA PRO A 27 8.86 14.55 4.56
C PRO A 27 9.88 14.34 5.68
N GLN A 28 9.49 13.74 6.81
CA GLN A 28 10.41 13.29 7.87
C GLN A 28 11.25 12.07 7.47
N CYS A 29 10.87 11.35 6.42
CA CYS A 29 11.69 10.34 5.76
C CYS A 29 12.61 11.08 4.79
N GLY A 30 13.86 11.35 5.19
CA GLY A 30 14.86 12.10 4.42
C GLY A 30 15.30 11.49 3.07
N PHE A 31 14.48 10.63 2.48
CA PHE A 31 14.63 9.96 1.19
C PHE A 31 13.61 10.47 0.15
N SER A 32 12.95 11.60 0.39
CA SER A 32 11.88 12.13 -0.47
C SER A 32 12.33 12.58 -1.85
N ASP A 33 13.63 12.78 -2.10
CA ASP A 33 14.16 13.35 -3.34
C ASP A 33 14.40 12.34 -4.47
N THR A 34 14.26 11.03 -4.23
CA THR A 34 14.51 10.00 -5.26
C THR A 34 13.34 9.07 -5.47
N ASP A 35 12.33 9.53 -6.22
CA ASP A 35 11.17 8.75 -6.70
C ASP A 35 11.56 7.35 -7.23
N TRP A 36 12.70 7.28 -7.93
CA TRP A 36 13.23 6.05 -8.49
C TRP A 36 13.79 5.06 -7.46
N ASP A 37 14.37 5.54 -6.37
CA ASP A 37 14.88 4.67 -5.30
C ASP A 37 13.72 4.07 -4.53
N MET A 38 12.67 4.86 -4.27
CA MET A 38 11.44 4.36 -3.65
C MET A 38 10.74 3.33 -4.53
N LEU A 39 10.63 3.58 -5.84
CA LEU A 39 10.13 2.59 -6.79
C LEU A 39 10.96 1.31 -6.79
N SER A 40 12.29 1.44 -6.75
CA SER A 40 13.22 0.31 -6.69
C SER A 40 13.06 -0.48 -5.40
N PHE A 41 12.91 0.20 -4.26
CA PHE A 41 12.62 -0.40 -2.96
C PHE A 41 11.33 -1.23 -2.99
N ILE A 42 10.22 -0.66 -3.48
CA ILE A 42 8.94 -1.39 -3.56
C ILE A 42 9.07 -2.60 -4.48
N ARG A 43 9.82 -2.48 -5.59
CA ARG A 43 10.06 -3.59 -6.51
C ARG A 43 10.83 -4.71 -5.84
N LEU A 44 11.92 -4.38 -5.14
CA LEU A 44 12.75 -5.34 -4.42
C LEU A 44 11.95 -6.02 -3.29
N LEU A 45 11.20 -5.24 -2.52
CA LEU A 45 10.32 -5.76 -1.47
C LEU A 45 9.28 -6.73 -2.05
N LYS A 46 8.62 -6.36 -3.14
CA LYS A 46 7.68 -7.26 -3.84
C LYS A 46 8.36 -8.56 -4.27
N CYS A 47 9.58 -8.51 -4.83
CA CYS A 47 10.32 -9.71 -5.19
C CYS A 47 10.60 -10.61 -3.98
N LEU A 48 11.00 -10.05 -2.84
CA LEU A 48 11.23 -10.79 -1.59
C LEU A 48 9.95 -11.43 -1.05
N LEU A 49 8.82 -10.72 -1.11
CA LEU A 49 7.52 -11.22 -0.68
C LEU A 49 7.06 -12.40 -1.54
N ARG A 50 7.29 -12.37 -2.87
CA ARG A 50 6.90 -13.50 -3.75
C ARG A 50 7.67 -14.79 -3.46
N SER A 51 8.90 -14.70 -2.97
CA SER A 51 9.72 -15.89 -2.63
C SER A 51 9.64 -16.29 -1.16
N SER A 52 8.88 -15.55 -0.34
CA SER A 52 8.77 -15.77 1.11
C SER A 52 7.32 -15.99 1.51
N ASN A 53 7.07 -16.68 2.62
CA ASN A 53 5.72 -16.75 3.20
C ASN A 53 5.41 -15.45 3.96
N ALA A 54 5.32 -14.32 3.25
CA ALA A 54 5.14 -13.01 3.87
C ALA A 54 4.20 -12.09 3.07
N VAL A 55 3.52 -11.20 3.80
CA VAL A 55 2.65 -10.15 3.26
C VAL A 55 3.15 -8.77 3.69
N ALA A 56 2.97 -7.77 2.84
CA ALA A 56 3.28 -6.40 3.18
C ALA A 56 2.12 -5.45 2.92
N VAL A 57 1.95 -4.48 3.82
CA VAL A 57 1.08 -3.32 3.65
C VAL A 57 1.94 -2.07 3.69
N ILE A 58 1.79 -1.22 2.68
CA ILE A 58 2.50 0.04 2.57
C ILE A 58 1.45 1.15 2.53
N THR A 59 1.57 2.12 3.42
CA THR A 59 0.75 3.34 3.41
C THR A 59 1.62 4.52 3.02
N PHE A 60 1.05 5.46 2.27
CA PHE A 60 1.72 6.69 1.87
C PHE A 60 0.68 7.81 1.74
N PRO A 61 1.04 9.06 2.04
CA PRO A 61 0.18 10.21 1.76
C PRO A 61 0.13 10.47 0.25
N ALA A 62 -1.03 10.24 -0.36
CA ALA A 62 -1.20 10.39 -1.81
C ALA A 62 -0.95 11.81 -2.33
N SER A 63 -1.02 12.82 -1.45
CA SER A 63 -0.74 14.22 -1.77
C SER A 63 0.74 14.53 -2.01
N LEU A 64 1.65 13.68 -1.53
CA LEU A 64 3.10 13.89 -1.68
C LEU A 64 3.69 13.27 -2.94
N LEU A 65 2.93 12.43 -3.64
CA LEU A 65 3.40 11.78 -4.87
C LEU A 65 2.86 12.52 -6.09
N SER A 66 3.73 12.71 -7.09
CA SER A 66 3.30 13.18 -8.39
C SER A 66 2.32 12.18 -9.04
N PRO A 67 1.36 12.64 -9.88
CA PRO A 67 0.37 11.75 -10.50
C PRO A 67 0.99 10.61 -11.32
N SER A 68 2.14 10.85 -11.96
CA SER A 68 2.86 9.87 -12.76
C SER A 68 3.47 8.76 -11.90
N VAL A 69 4.11 9.12 -10.78
CA VAL A 69 4.71 8.17 -9.83
C VAL A 69 3.62 7.39 -9.11
N SER A 70 2.56 8.06 -8.65
CA SER A 70 1.39 7.40 -8.07
C SER A 70 0.85 6.32 -9.01
N LYS A 71 0.61 6.62 -10.28
CA LYS A 71 0.14 5.62 -11.25
C LYS A 71 1.09 4.43 -11.40
N ARG A 72 2.41 4.66 -11.43
CA ARG A 72 3.41 3.58 -11.47
C ARG A 72 3.34 2.68 -10.22
N TRP A 73 3.19 3.27 -9.03
CA TRP A 73 3.04 2.52 -7.79
C TRP A 73 1.77 1.67 -7.79
N GLN A 74 0.66 2.23 -8.28
CA GLN A 74 -0.61 1.51 -8.43
C GLN A 74 -0.48 0.29 -9.35
N HIS A 75 0.29 0.39 -10.43
CA HIS A 75 0.56 -0.75 -11.32
C HIS A 75 1.38 -1.86 -10.62
N MET A 76 2.31 -1.49 -9.74
CA MET A 76 3.15 -2.45 -9.01
C MET A 76 2.43 -3.13 -7.84
N ALA A 77 1.46 -2.48 -7.21
CA ALA A 77 0.72 -3.04 -6.08
C ALA A 77 -0.18 -4.22 -6.51
N ASP A 78 -0.29 -5.24 -5.67
CA ASP A 78 -1.22 -6.36 -5.92
C ASP A 78 -2.65 -5.98 -5.51
N THR A 79 -2.80 -5.29 -4.38
CA THR A 79 -4.05 -4.68 -3.90
C THR A 79 -3.81 -3.20 -3.64
N LEU A 80 -4.79 -2.36 -3.97
CA LEU A 80 -4.74 -0.90 -3.78
C LEU A 80 -6.03 -0.40 -3.17
N LEU A 81 -5.89 0.22 -2.00
CA LEU A 81 -6.96 0.90 -1.28
C LEU A 81 -6.64 2.40 -1.23
N SER A 82 -7.66 3.24 -1.37
CA SER A 82 -7.55 4.69 -1.21
C SER A 82 -8.53 5.13 -0.13
N VAL A 83 -8.03 5.85 0.87
CA VAL A 83 -8.85 6.44 1.93
C VAL A 83 -9.05 7.91 1.59
N ARG A 84 -10.30 8.38 1.67
CA ARG A 84 -10.67 9.77 1.44
C ARG A 84 -11.51 10.24 2.62
N ALA A 85 -11.09 11.33 3.27
CA ALA A 85 -11.93 12.00 4.25
C ALA A 85 -13.14 12.62 3.54
N ILE A 86 -14.32 12.48 4.15
CA ILE A 86 -15.52 13.18 3.70
C ILE A 86 -15.45 14.59 4.29
N PRO A 87 -15.54 15.66 3.48
CA PRO A 87 -15.59 17.01 4.01
C PRO A 87 -16.95 17.26 4.66
N ASP A 88 -16.98 18.01 5.77
CA ASP A 88 -18.20 18.27 6.55
C ASP A 88 -19.33 18.93 5.73
N GLU A 89 -19.00 19.54 4.60
CA GLU A 89 -19.93 20.31 3.76
C GLU A 89 -20.45 19.56 2.51
N ASP A 90 -20.20 18.26 2.35
CA ASP A 90 -20.66 17.50 1.18
C ASP A 90 -22.19 17.20 1.25
N LYS A 91 -22.99 18.23 0.93
CA LYS A 91 -24.46 18.20 0.97
C LYS A 91 -25.06 17.13 0.06
N ASP A 92 -24.40 16.82 -1.06
CA ASP A 92 -24.87 15.81 -2.00
C ASP A 92 -24.70 14.41 -1.42
N LEU A 93 -23.56 14.15 -0.77
CA LEU A 93 -23.29 12.88 -0.13
C LEU A 93 -24.12 12.68 1.15
N ALA A 94 -24.37 13.76 1.90
CA ALA A 94 -25.22 13.75 3.09
C ALA A 94 -26.69 13.38 2.79
N ASN A 95 -27.20 13.81 1.64
CA ASN A 95 -28.56 13.47 1.20
C ASN A 95 -28.68 12.04 0.68
N LEU A 96 -27.58 11.45 0.19
CA LEU A 96 -27.55 10.12 -0.41
C LEU A 96 -27.31 9.01 0.62
N LEU A 97 -26.53 9.28 1.66
CA LEU A 97 -26.09 8.27 2.64
C LEU A 97 -26.84 8.41 3.97
N THR A 98 -27.59 7.38 4.36
CA THR A 98 -28.16 7.27 5.70
C THR A 98 -27.04 7.10 6.73
N GLY A 99 -27.00 7.95 7.76
CA GLY A 99 -25.94 7.92 8.78
C GLY A 99 -24.66 8.66 8.39
N TYR A 100 -24.72 9.59 7.43
CA TYR A 100 -23.59 10.43 7.01
C TYR A 100 -22.85 11.11 8.18
N GLN A 101 -23.58 11.56 9.20
CA GLN A 101 -23.02 12.23 10.38
C GLN A 101 -22.07 11.32 11.20
N ASP A 102 -22.22 10.00 11.09
CA ASP A 102 -21.36 9.02 11.79
C ASP A 102 -20.21 8.53 10.90
N MET A 103 -20.11 8.99 9.64
CA MET A 103 -19.09 8.57 8.69
C MET A 103 -17.87 9.50 8.70
N LEU A 104 -16.69 8.94 8.94
CA LEU A 104 -15.42 9.70 8.95
C LEU A 104 -14.77 9.80 7.55
N GLY A 105 -15.16 8.96 6.61
CA GLY A 105 -14.48 8.86 5.33
C GLY A 105 -14.95 7.69 4.46
N LEU A 106 -14.47 7.68 3.23
CA LEU A 106 -14.71 6.62 2.24
C LEU A 106 -13.45 5.79 2.05
N ILE A 107 -13.64 4.47 1.91
CA ILE A 107 -12.59 3.54 1.50
C ILE A 107 -12.90 3.09 0.06
N HIS A 108 -12.03 3.49 -0.87
CA HIS A 108 -12.13 3.15 -2.27
C HIS A 108 -11.23 1.95 -2.58
N VAL A 109 -11.84 0.84 -2.97
CA VAL A 109 -11.11 -0.33 -3.48
C VAL A 109 -10.79 -0.08 -4.95
N ARG A 110 -9.52 0.20 -5.25
CA ARG A 110 -9.06 0.54 -6.62
C ARG A 110 -8.56 -0.67 -7.39
N LYS A 111 -7.92 -1.60 -6.67
CA LYS A 111 -7.38 -2.85 -7.23
C LYS A 111 -7.46 -3.91 -6.15
N VAL A 112 -7.89 -5.11 -6.52
CA VAL A 112 -7.88 -6.29 -5.65
C VAL A 112 -6.99 -7.32 -6.31
N ALA A 113 -6.16 -8.00 -5.52
CA ALA A 113 -5.41 -9.14 -6.04
C ALA A 113 -6.42 -10.18 -6.56
N GLN A 114 -6.28 -10.63 -7.81
CA GLN A 114 -7.04 -11.78 -8.28
C GLN A 114 -6.59 -12.98 -7.45
N ILE A 115 -7.44 -13.38 -6.52
CA ILE A 115 -7.40 -14.72 -5.95
C ILE A 115 -7.88 -15.59 -7.11
N ASN A 116 -7.04 -16.50 -7.62
CA ASN A 116 -7.49 -17.49 -8.60
C ASN A 116 -8.78 -18.12 -8.05
N THR A 117 -9.92 -17.81 -8.66
CA THR A 117 -11.11 -18.64 -8.53
C THR A 117 -10.74 -19.94 -9.24
N GLN A 118 -10.68 -21.03 -8.47
CA GLN A 118 -10.40 -22.38 -8.92
C GLN A 118 -11.14 -22.77 -10.20
#